data_AF-A0A7V5FVF9-F1
#
_entry.id   AF-A0A7V5FVF9-F1
#
_cell.length_a   1.000
_cell.length_b   1.000
_cell.length_c   1.000
_cell.angle_alpha   90.00
_cell.angle_beta   90.00
_cell.angle_gamma   90.00
#
_symmetry.space_group_name_H-M   'P 1'
#
loop_
_entity.id
_entity.type
_entity.pdbx_description
1 polymer ?
#
loop_
_entity_poly.entity_id
_entity_poly.type
_entity_poly.pdbx_seq_one_letter_code
_entity_poly.pdbx_strand_id
1 'polypeptide(L)'
;MAERVGIVGIPPLTVIAELHRQQTEIIDLDEPQVKKSLDLTAPHLPRVYCAVLRTVVLNAMHLTLDRIYIDVGPGKCDCALHVSTILKDMLSIPVICTRNQDMEGRGFPLCRSRMPLLKKMQLITHSVRLLKSKQHYPPCTPTAGFWGVPPRDFSLLTLFPETTHIYGWTRCMENKTPADLALESQVNPDIPTVFFAQSFCAKTALARHLAAQHPRGLYLDCDVTAGSSARAKIEAFFELSRPSFFREEKKGWK
;
A
#
# COMPACT_ATOMS: atom_id res chain seq x y z
N MET A 1 1.99 -5.06 -31.90
CA MET A 1 2.55 -4.90 -30.55
C MET A 1 1.43 -5.25 -29.58
N ALA A 2 1.74 -5.88 -28.43
CA ALA A 2 0.73 -6.10 -27.41
C ALA A 2 0.25 -4.74 -26.87
N GLU A 3 -1.05 -4.62 -26.63
CA GLU A 3 -1.63 -3.42 -26.03
C GLU A 3 -1.04 -3.19 -24.63
N ARG A 4 -0.82 -1.93 -24.25
CA ARG A 4 -0.25 -1.53 -22.96
C ARG A 4 -1.28 -0.76 -22.15
N VAL A 5 -1.69 -1.34 -21.03
CA VAL A 5 -2.78 -0.80 -20.21
C VAL A 5 -2.28 -0.44 -18.83
N GLY A 6 -2.51 0.81 -18.43
CA GLY A 6 -2.26 1.28 -17.09
C GLY A 6 -3.37 0.86 -16.14
N ILE A 7 -3.03 0.44 -14.92
CA ILE A 7 -3.99 0.24 -13.82
C ILE A 7 -3.61 1.12 -12.62
N VAL A 8 -4.63 1.61 -11.92
CA VAL A 8 -4.49 2.34 -10.65
C VAL A 8 -5.37 1.68 -9.61
N GLY A 9 -4.80 1.34 -8.46
CA GLY A 9 -5.45 0.48 -7.48
C GLY A 9 -5.58 -0.95 -7.98
N ILE A 10 -6.64 -1.62 -7.54
CA ILE A 10 -6.95 -2.98 -8.00
C ILE A 10 -8.29 -2.92 -8.70
N PRO A 11 -8.33 -2.83 -10.05
CA PRO A 11 -9.57 -2.99 -10.80
C PRO A 11 -10.27 -4.32 -10.44
N PRO A 12 -11.59 -4.43 -10.67
CA PRO A 12 -12.31 -5.70 -10.51
C PRO A 12 -11.58 -6.86 -11.18
N LEU A 13 -11.59 -8.04 -10.56
CA LEU A 13 -10.90 -9.22 -11.11
C LEU A 13 -11.40 -9.60 -12.51
N THR A 14 -12.64 -9.27 -12.84
CA THR A 14 -13.21 -9.43 -14.19
C THR A 14 -12.48 -8.58 -15.24
N VAL A 15 -12.06 -7.37 -14.88
CA VAL A 15 -11.23 -6.49 -15.73
C VAL A 15 -9.84 -7.08 -15.90
N ILE A 16 -9.19 -7.50 -14.81
CA ILE A 16 -7.86 -8.14 -14.87
C ILE A 16 -7.91 -9.42 -15.72
N ALA A 17 -8.98 -10.21 -15.60
CA ALA A 17 -9.17 -11.43 -16.38
C ALA A 17 -9.33 -11.14 -17.87
N GLU A 18 -10.05 -10.09 -18.23
CA GLU A 18 -10.20 -9.67 -19.62
C GLU A 18 -8.86 -9.22 -20.23
N LEU A 19 -8.10 -8.39 -19.52
CA LEU A 19 -6.78 -7.94 -19.97
C LEU A 19 -5.83 -9.13 -20.19
N HIS A 20 -5.87 -10.14 -19.33
CA HIS A 20 -5.11 -11.37 -19.54
C HIS A 20 -5.57 -12.17 -20.77
N ARG A 21 -6.88 -12.27 -21.02
CA ARG A 21 -7.40 -12.94 -22.23
C ARG A 21 -6.96 -12.22 -23.50
N GLN A 22 -6.90 -10.90 -23.46
CA GLN A 22 -6.44 -10.04 -24.56
C GLN A 22 -4.91 -10.03 -24.72
N GLN A 23 -4.17 -10.74 -23.84
CA GLN A 23 -2.71 -10.76 -23.81
C GLN A 23 -2.09 -9.36 -23.68
N THR A 24 -2.79 -8.46 -22.98
CA THR A 24 -2.40 -7.08 -22.74
C THR A 24 -1.24 -7.00 -21.73
N GLU A 25 -0.29 -6.10 -21.96
CA GLU A 25 0.72 -5.73 -20.97
C GLU A 25 0.09 -4.81 -19.91
N ILE A 26 -0.06 -5.32 -18.67
CA ILE A 26 -0.60 -4.55 -17.54
C ILE A 26 0.54 -3.84 -16.80
N ILE A 27 0.43 -2.53 -16.69
CA ILE A 27 1.39 -1.66 -16.00
C ILE A 27 0.71 -1.04 -14.77
N ASP A 28 1.28 -1.30 -13.59
CA ASP A 28 0.81 -0.67 -12.35
C ASP A 28 1.32 0.77 -12.25
N LEU A 29 0.40 1.74 -12.37
CA LEU A 29 0.72 3.16 -12.34
C LEU A 29 0.87 3.70 -10.91
N ASP A 30 0.52 2.94 -9.87
CA ASP A 30 0.79 3.33 -8.48
C ASP A 30 2.28 3.23 -8.13
N GLU A 31 3.02 2.35 -8.83
CA GLU A 31 4.46 2.18 -8.67
C GLU A 31 5.27 3.18 -9.51
N PRO A 32 6.44 3.64 -9.06
CA PRO A 32 7.32 4.50 -9.87
C PRO A 32 7.85 3.78 -11.12
N GLN A 33 7.21 3.99 -12.28
CA GLN A 33 7.65 3.42 -13.57
C GLN A 33 8.69 4.30 -14.26
N VAL A 34 8.71 5.59 -13.94
CA VAL A 34 9.60 6.59 -14.56
C VAL A 34 10.52 7.22 -13.53
N LYS A 35 11.81 7.39 -13.90
CA LYS A 35 12.82 8.05 -13.08
C LYS A 35 12.81 9.57 -13.29
N LYS A 36 11.71 10.21 -12.91
CA LYS A 36 11.53 11.68 -13.02
C LYS A 36 11.00 12.28 -11.72
N SER A 37 11.16 13.59 -11.57
CA SER A 37 10.68 14.30 -10.38
C SER A 37 9.15 14.37 -10.37
N LEU A 38 8.55 14.12 -9.20
CA LEU A 38 7.10 14.33 -8.98
C LEU A 38 6.70 15.80 -9.14
N ASP A 39 7.64 16.75 -9.10
CA ASP A 39 7.33 18.17 -9.29
C ASP A 39 6.85 18.49 -10.71
N LEU A 40 7.12 17.60 -11.68
CA LEU A 40 6.57 17.72 -13.03
C LEU A 40 5.03 17.60 -13.05
N THR A 41 4.41 17.03 -12.01
CA THR A 41 2.95 16.95 -11.91
C THR A 41 2.32 18.21 -11.32
N ALA A 42 3.10 19.17 -10.82
CA ALA A 42 2.60 20.35 -10.13
C ALA A 42 1.62 21.22 -10.96
N PRO A 43 1.72 21.32 -12.30
CA PRO A 43 0.72 22.01 -13.11
C PRO A 43 -0.66 21.34 -13.12
N HIS A 44 -0.74 20.05 -12.75
CA HIS A 44 -1.96 19.24 -12.84
C HIS A 44 -2.51 18.83 -11.47
N LEU A 45 -1.63 18.64 -10.48
CA LEU A 45 -1.97 18.27 -9.11
C LEU A 45 -1.17 19.11 -8.11
N PRO A 46 -1.79 19.59 -7.02
CA PRO A 46 -1.07 20.25 -5.94
C PRO A 46 0.08 19.41 -5.39
N ARG A 47 1.17 20.06 -4.94
CA ARG A 47 2.31 19.36 -4.31
C ARG A 47 1.88 18.58 -3.05
N VAL A 48 0.89 19.09 -2.33
CA VAL A 48 0.27 18.49 -1.13
C VAL A 48 -0.80 17.45 -1.44
N TYR A 49 -0.67 16.76 -2.58
CA TYR A 49 -1.53 15.65 -2.96
C TYR A 49 -0.81 14.32 -2.70
N CYS A 50 -1.58 13.26 -2.45
CA CYS A 50 -1.05 11.92 -2.17
C CYS A 50 0.06 11.53 -3.17
N ALA A 51 1.25 11.21 -2.68
CA ALA A 51 2.42 10.93 -3.51
C ALA A 51 2.22 9.74 -4.48
N VAL A 52 1.40 8.75 -4.11
CA VAL A 52 1.03 7.63 -5.00
C VAL A 52 0.23 8.15 -6.19
N LEU A 53 -0.76 9.02 -5.96
CA LEU A 53 -1.57 9.59 -7.04
C LEU A 53 -0.79 10.61 -7.89
N ARG A 54 0.16 11.33 -7.30
CA ARG A 54 1.14 12.11 -8.08
C ARG A 54 2.02 11.19 -8.94
N THR A 55 2.38 10.00 -8.44
CA THR A 55 3.12 8.99 -9.22
C THR A 55 2.29 8.48 -10.40
N VAL A 56 0.99 8.24 -10.20
CA VAL A 56 0.04 7.88 -11.28
C VAL A 56 0.06 8.91 -12.40
N VAL A 57 -0.11 10.20 -12.07
CA VAL A 57 -0.09 11.28 -13.08
C VAL A 57 1.27 11.36 -13.77
N LEU A 58 2.37 11.26 -13.02
CA LEU A 58 3.72 11.28 -13.58
C LEU A 58 3.94 10.15 -14.58
N ASN A 59 3.50 8.93 -14.24
CA ASN A 59 3.59 7.78 -15.14
C ASN A 59 2.73 7.99 -16.39
N ALA A 60 1.48 8.42 -16.23
CA ALA A 60 0.56 8.64 -17.34
C ALA A 60 1.04 9.73 -18.33
N MET A 61 1.74 10.76 -17.85
CA MET A 61 2.36 11.80 -18.69
C MET A 61 3.55 11.31 -19.54
N HIS A 62 4.14 10.17 -19.20
CA HIS A 62 5.44 9.77 -19.73
C HIS A 62 5.49 8.36 -20.31
N LEU A 63 4.49 7.53 -20.07
CA LEU A 63 4.36 6.21 -20.66
C LEU A 63 3.45 6.28 -21.89
N THR A 64 3.82 5.51 -22.92
CA THR A 64 2.91 5.21 -24.03
C THR A 64 1.99 4.08 -23.60
N LEU A 65 0.71 4.42 -23.37
CA LEU A 65 -0.37 3.53 -22.96
C LEU A 65 -1.51 3.64 -23.97
N ASP A 66 -2.28 2.57 -24.13
CA ASP A 66 -3.45 2.54 -25.01
C ASP A 66 -4.75 2.88 -24.27
N ARG A 67 -4.81 2.62 -22.95
CA ARG A 67 -5.88 3.02 -22.03
C ARG A 67 -5.45 2.88 -20.57
N ILE A 68 -6.25 3.44 -19.66
CA ILE A 68 -6.04 3.37 -18.21
C ILE A 68 -7.33 2.91 -17.52
N TYR A 69 -7.25 1.96 -16.60
CA TYR A 69 -8.30 1.66 -15.62
C TYR A 69 -7.94 2.24 -14.26
N ILE A 70 -8.87 2.96 -13.64
CA ILE A 70 -8.66 3.59 -12.32
C ILE A 70 -9.74 3.11 -11.37
N ASP A 71 -9.36 2.34 -10.37
CA ASP A 71 -10.25 1.99 -9.28
C ASP A 71 -10.50 3.21 -8.37
N VAL A 72 -11.77 3.52 -8.10
CA VAL A 72 -12.18 4.70 -7.34
C VAL A 72 -13.11 4.35 -6.18
N GLY A 73 -13.18 5.25 -5.21
CA GLY A 73 -14.05 5.09 -4.04
C GLY A 73 -13.49 4.06 -3.05
N PRO A 74 -14.31 3.15 -2.49
CA PRO A 74 -13.91 2.28 -1.37
C PRO A 74 -12.67 1.41 -1.62
N GLY A 75 -12.49 0.91 -2.84
CA GLY A 75 -11.32 0.11 -3.22
C GLY A 75 -10.02 0.91 -3.29
N LYS A 76 -10.09 2.23 -3.39
CA LYS A 76 -8.93 3.12 -3.46
C LYS A 76 -9.13 4.38 -2.60
N CYS A 77 -9.67 5.45 -3.20
CA CYS A 77 -10.16 6.66 -2.53
C CYS A 77 -10.87 7.58 -3.54
N ASP A 78 -11.57 8.60 -3.05
CA ASP A 78 -12.17 9.64 -3.91
C ASP A 78 -11.13 10.60 -4.50
N CYS A 79 -9.92 10.69 -3.92
CA CYS A 79 -8.81 11.38 -4.56
C CYS A 79 -8.47 10.73 -5.93
N ALA A 80 -8.58 9.41 -6.06
CA ALA A 80 -8.38 8.73 -7.34
C ALA A 80 -9.46 9.10 -8.37
N LEU A 81 -10.69 9.40 -7.92
CA LEU A 81 -11.76 9.90 -8.79
C LEU A 81 -11.38 11.27 -9.39
N HIS A 82 -10.89 12.20 -8.57
CA HIS A 82 -10.44 13.50 -9.08
C HIS A 82 -9.27 13.39 -10.06
N VAL A 83 -8.30 12.51 -9.78
CA VAL A 83 -7.21 12.22 -10.71
C VAL A 83 -7.74 11.65 -12.03
N SER A 84 -8.75 10.80 -12.00
CA SER A 84 -9.34 10.27 -13.23
C SER A 84 -9.97 11.36 -14.10
N THR A 85 -10.61 12.37 -13.52
CA THR A 85 -11.13 13.52 -14.27
C THR A 85 -10.00 14.30 -14.94
N ILE A 86 -8.95 14.61 -14.18
CA ILE A 86 -7.78 15.33 -14.69
C ILE A 86 -7.12 14.56 -15.84
N LEU A 87 -6.95 13.24 -15.71
CA LEU A 87 -6.34 12.42 -16.76
C LEU A 87 -7.21 12.30 -18.01
N LYS A 88 -8.55 12.30 -17.88
CA LYS A 88 -9.47 12.32 -19.04
C LYS A 88 -9.32 13.59 -19.86
N ASP A 89 -9.12 14.72 -19.20
CA ASP A 89 -8.94 16.01 -19.89
C ASP A 89 -7.53 16.15 -20.49
N MET A 90 -6.53 15.55 -19.84
CA MET A 90 -5.13 15.63 -20.28
C MET A 90 -4.76 14.68 -21.42
N LEU A 91 -5.36 13.50 -21.47
CA LEU A 91 -4.92 12.41 -22.35
C LEU A 91 -5.89 12.18 -23.50
N SER A 92 -5.37 11.81 -24.66
CA SER A 92 -6.17 11.37 -25.82
C SER A 92 -6.62 9.91 -25.75
N ILE A 93 -6.17 9.16 -24.73
CA ILE A 93 -6.48 7.73 -24.55
C ILE A 93 -7.64 7.54 -23.57
N PRO A 94 -8.40 6.44 -23.66
CA PRO A 94 -9.47 6.16 -22.71
C PRO A 94 -8.97 6.03 -21.27
N VAL A 95 -9.59 6.76 -20.36
CA VAL A 95 -9.41 6.63 -18.90
C VAL A 95 -10.73 6.16 -18.30
N ILE A 96 -10.77 4.92 -17.83
CA ILE A 96 -11.98 4.22 -17.42
C ILE A 96 -11.99 4.08 -15.90
N CYS A 97 -12.97 4.69 -15.24
CA CYS A 97 -13.16 4.50 -13.81
C CYS A 97 -13.80 3.13 -13.56
N THR A 98 -13.28 2.40 -12.59
CA THR A 98 -13.87 1.16 -12.07
C THR A 98 -14.17 1.31 -10.59
N ARG A 99 -15.03 0.44 -10.06
CA ARG A 99 -15.23 0.27 -8.62
C ARG A 99 -15.08 -1.20 -8.30
N ASN A 100 -14.00 -1.57 -7.62
CA ASN A 100 -13.81 -2.94 -7.18
C ASN A 100 -14.67 -3.22 -5.95
N GLN A 101 -15.65 -4.10 -6.13
CA GLN A 101 -16.56 -4.59 -5.10
C GLN A 101 -16.38 -6.10 -4.86
N ASP A 102 -15.27 -6.67 -5.30
CA ASP A 102 -14.95 -8.07 -5.05
C ASP A 102 -14.76 -8.27 -3.53
N MET A 103 -15.54 -9.18 -2.96
CA MET A 103 -15.50 -9.54 -1.53
C MET A 103 -15.12 -11.00 -1.29
N GLU A 104 -15.00 -11.80 -2.35
CA GLU A 104 -14.54 -13.18 -2.24
C GLU A 104 -13.01 -13.21 -2.15
N GLY A 105 -12.49 -13.41 -0.94
CA GLY A 105 -11.05 -13.41 -0.67
C GLY A 105 -10.27 -14.51 -1.39
N ARG A 106 -9.11 -14.14 -1.93
CA ARG A 106 -8.13 -15.08 -2.52
C ARG A 106 -7.02 -15.52 -1.55
N GLY A 107 -7.08 -15.03 -0.32
CA GLY A 107 -6.14 -15.33 0.76
C GLY A 107 -4.95 -14.35 0.80
N PHE A 108 -4.29 -14.30 1.95
CA PHE A 108 -3.15 -13.41 2.20
C PHE A 108 -1.94 -14.14 2.85
N PRO A 109 -1.37 -15.17 2.20
CA PRO A 109 -0.24 -15.92 2.76
C PRO A 109 1.05 -15.11 2.95
N LEU A 110 1.39 -14.17 2.05
CA LEU A 110 2.58 -13.32 2.15
C LEU A 110 2.51 -12.44 3.40
N CYS A 111 1.34 -11.85 3.69
CA CYS A 111 1.12 -11.06 4.90
C CYS A 111 1.46 -11.78 6.20
N ARG A 112 1.44 -13.12 6.23
CA ARG A 112 1.68 -13.95 7.44
C ARG A 112 2.97 -14.76 7.42
N SER A 113 3.72 -14.71 6.32
CA SER A 113 4.94 -15.50 6.15
C SER A 113 6.12 -14.97 6.98
N ARG A 114 7.17 -15.76 7.20
CA ARG A 114 8.47 -15.23 7.66
C ARG A 114 9.28 -14.81 6.43
N MET A 115 9.44 -13.51 6.23
CA MET A 115 10.15 -12.93 5.08
C MET A 115 10.41 -11.44 5.35
N PRO A 116 11.53 -10.85 4.88
CA PRO A 116 11.76 -9.42 4.97
C PRO A 116 10.54 -8.60 4.51
N LEU A 117 10.12 -7.61 5.30
CA LEU A 117 8.89 -6.85 5.03
C LEU A 117 8.93 -6.16 3.65
N LEU A 118 10.10 -5.63 3.28
CA LEU A 118 10.37 -5.10 1.94
C LEU A 118 9.98 -6.10 0.84
N LYS A 119 10.40 -7.36 0.97
CA LYS A 119 10.17 -8.39 -0.03
C LYS A 119 8.69 -8.80 -0.07
N LYS A 120 8.03 -8.90 1.09
CA LYS A 120 6.57 -9.13 1.16
C LYS A 120 5.82 -8.04 0.39
N MET A 121 6.16 -6.77 0.65
CA MET A 121 5.51 -5.62 0.01
C MET A 121 5.67 -5.68 -1.51
N GLN A 122 6.89 -5.89 -2.01
CA GLN A 122 7.16 -6.04 -3.45
C GLN A 122 6.37 -7.18 -4.09
N LEU A 123 6.24 -8.32 -3.42
CA LEU A 123 5.48 -9.46 -3.94
C LEU A 123 3.97 -9.16 -3.96
N ILE A 124 3.46 -8.48 -2.94
CA ILE A 124 2.04 -8.10 -2.84
C ILE A 124 1.71 -7.05 -3.90
N THR A 125 2.50 -5.98 -4.04
CA THR A 125 2.25 -4.95 -5.08
C THR A 125 2.35 -5.54 -6.48
N HIS A 126 3.37 -6.37 -6.74
CA HIS A 126 3.47 -7.09 -8.01
C HIS A 126 2.26 -7.99 -8.29
N SER A 127 1.61 -8.52 -7.25
CA SER A 127 0.47 -9.41 -7.41
C SER A 127 -0.79 -8.70 -7.90
N VAL A 128 -0.90 -7.36 -7.83
CA VAL A 128 -2.15 -6.64 -8.16
C VAL A 128 -2.63 -6.89 -9.59
N ARG A 129 -1.68 -7.10 -10.51
CA ARG A 129 -1.94 -7.46 -11.91
C ARG A 129 -2.32 -8.93 -12.12
N LEU A 130 -2.28 -9.76 -11.08
CA LEU A 130 -2.54 -11.19 -11.15
C LEU A 130 -3.91 -11.54 -10.56
N LEU A 131 -4.61 -12.49 -11.19
CA LEU A 131 -5.89 -13.01 -10.69
C LEU A 131 -5.77 -13.75 -9.36
N LYS A 132 -4.67 -14.48 -9.17
CA LYS A 132 -4.39 -15.25 -7.96
C LYS A 132 -2.89 -15.55 -7.87
N SER A 133 -2.34 -15.53 -6.65
CA SER A 133 -1.02 -16.10 -6.40
C SER A 133 -1.09 -17.63 -6.41
N LYS A 134 -0.16 -18.28 -7.12
CA LYS A 134 -0.03 -19.75 -7.12
C LYS A 134 0.91 -20.27 -6.02
N GLN A 135 1.57 -19.36 -5.29
CA GLN A 135 2.59 -19.72 -4.32
C GLN A 135 2.01 -19.92 -2.93
N HIS A 136 2.48 -20.96 -2.25
CA HIS A 136 2.14 -21.23 -0.86
C HIS A 136 3.29 -20.75 0.04
N TYR A 137 2.95 -20.01 1.09
CA TYR A 137 3.90 -19.56 2.11
C TYR A 137 3.40 -20.00 3.48
N PRO A 138 4.19 -20.77 4.25
CA PRO A 138 3.78 -21.16 5.60
C PRO A 138 3.69 -19.91 6.50
N PRO A 139 2.68 -19.83 7.38
CA PRO A 139 2.56 -18.73 8.32
C PRO A 139 3.65 -18.81 9.41
N CYS A 140 3.99 -17.67 10.00
CA CYS A 140 4.88 -17.59 11.16
C CYS A 140 4.19 -16.94 12.36
N THR A 141 4.78 -17.04 13.54
CA THR A 141 4.35 -16.27 14.70
C THR A 141 4.87 -14.83 14.57
N PRO A 142 3.99 -13.82 14.63
CA PRO A 142 4.42 -12.44 14.46
C PRO A 142 5.12 -11.90 15.72
N THR A 143 6.12 -11.06 15.51
CA THR A 143 6.74 -10.26 16.58
C THR A 143 6.47 -8.76 16.45
N ALA A 144 5.97 -8.34 15.30
CA ALA A 144 5.64 -6.97 14.98
C ALA A 144 4.52 -6.91 13.92
N GLY A 145 3.79 -5.81 13.88
CA GLY A 145 2.79 -5.52 12.86
C GLY A 145 3.17 -4.32 11.99
N PHE A 146 2.81 -4.39 10.71
CA PHE A 146 2.74 -3.25 9.82
C PHE A 146 1.31 -3.14 9.31
N TRP A 147 0.59 -2.09 9.68
CA TRP A 147 -0.69 -1.74 9.10
C TRP A 147 -0.49 -0.61 8.11
N GLY A 148 -1.03 -0.69 6.89
CA GLY A 148 -1.01 0.47 6.00
C GLY A 148 -1.19 0.18 4.52
N VAL A 149 -0.98 1.24 3.74
CA VAL A 149 -0.78 1.20 2.28
C VAL A 149 0.70 0.96 1.98
N PRO A 150 1.07 0.44 0.79
CA PRO A 150 2.46 0.39 0.38
C PRO A 150 3.08 1.81 0.39
N PRO A 151 4.20 2.04 1.10
CA PRO A 151 4.87 3.34 1.09
C PRO A 151 5.42 3.65 -0.30
N ARG A 152 5.54 4.91 -0.71
CA ARG A 152 6.27 5.21 -1.96
C ARG A 152 7.76 4.86 -1.84
N ASP A 153 8.35 5.11 -0.68
CA ASP A 153 9.73 4.76 -0.35
C ASP A 153 9.77 3.45 0.45
N PHE A 154 10.02 2.35 -0.27
CA PHE A 154 10.10 1.02 0.33
C PHE A 154 11.31 0.84 1.26
N SER A 155 12.32 1.74 1.24
CA SER A 155 13.51 1.59 2.09
C SER A 155 13.19 1.66 3.58
N LEU A 156 12.06 2.26 3.97
CA LEU A 156 11.57 2.28 5.36
C LEU A 156 11.27 0.87 5.88
N LEU A 157 10.88 -0.05 4.99
CA LEU A 157 10.45 -1.40 5.35
C LEU A 157 11.61 -2.28 5.80
N THR A 158 12.87 -1.86 5.60
CA THR A 158 14.05 -2.61 6.05
C THR A 158 14.27 -2.54 7.56
N LEU A 159 13.58 -1.62 8.25
CA LEU A 159 13.67 -1.43 9.71
C LEU A 159 12.83 -2.45 10.50
N PHE A 160 12.05 -3.28 9.79
CA PHE A 160 11.11 -4.21 10.39
C PHE A 160 11.68 -5.63 10.46
N PRO A 161 11.38 -6.39 11.53
CA PRO A 161 11.70 -7.81 11.61
C PRO A 161 11.10 -8.64 10.47
N GLU A 162 11.73 -9.75 10.08
CA GLU A 162 11.19 -10.65 9.05
C GLU A 162 9.87 -11.33 9.47
N THR A 163 9.63 -11.41 10.77
CA THR A 163 8.40 -11.89 11.40
C THR A 163 7.30 -10.82 11.48
N THR A 164 7.45 -9.68 10.81
CA THR A 164 6.39 -8.66 10.77
C THR A 164 5.20 -9.15 9.95
N HIS A 165 4.01 -9.19 10.54
CA HIS A 165 2.77 -9.44 9.81
C HIS A 165 2.22 -8.15 9.20
N ILE A 166 1.60 -8.26 8.02
CA ILE A 166 0.98 -7.14 7.31
C ILE A 166 -0.53 -7.10 7.56
N TYR A 167 -1.03 -5.91 7.86
CA TYR A 167 -2.42 -5.54 8.09
C TYR A 167 -2.80 -4.34 7.19
N GLY A 168 -4.05 -3.90 7.28
CA GLY A 168 -4.53 -2.73 6.52
C GLY A 168 -4.74 -3.02 5.05
N TRP A 169 -4.79 -1.95 4.24
CA TRP A 169 -5.15 -2.03 2.83
C TRP A 169 -4.21 -2.95 2.03
N THR A 170 -2.92 -2.98 2.36
CA THR A 170 -1.95 -3.91 1.74
C THR A 170 -2.38 -5.38 1.87
N ARG A 171 -3.00 -5.79 2.98
CA ARG A 171 -3.56 -7.13 3.12
C ARG A 171 -4.78 -7.34 2.22
N CYS A 172 -5.64 -6.34 2.12
CA CYS A 172 -6.78 -6.36 1.19
C CYS A 172 -6.31 -6.48 -0.27
N MET A 173 -5.15 -5.89 -0.62
CA MET A 173 -4.54 -6.03 -1.93
C MET A 173 -4.12 -7.47 -2.24
N GLU A 174 -3.47 -8.14 -1.29
CA GLU A 174 -3.11 -9.54 -1.45
C GLU A 174 -4.38 -10.42 -1.58
N ASN A 175 -5.38 -10.14 -0.74
CA ASN A 175 -6.65 -10.87 -0.69
C ASN A 175 -7.56 -10.62 -1.90
N LYS A 176 -7.26 -9.62 -2.75
CA LYS A 176 -8.09 -9.17 -3.89
C LYS A 176 -9.46 -8.59 -3.51
N THR A 177 -9.56 -8.02 -2.32
CA THR A 177 -10.80 -7.42 -1.80
C THR A 177 -10.52 -6.00 -1.28
N PRO A 178 -10.08 -5.08 -2.16
CA PRO A 178 -9.55 -3.79 -1.72
C PRO A 178 -10.56 -2.89 -0.99
N ALA A 179 -11.86 -3.14 -1.16
CA ALA A 179 -12.96 -2.43 -0.50
C ALA A 179 -13.40 -3.08 0.83
N ASP A 180 -12.77 -4.18 1.25
CA ASP A 180 -13.12 -4.88 2.49
C ASP A 180 -12.59 -4.13 3.73
N LEU A 181 -13.41 -3.21 4.24
CA LEU A 181 -13.11 -2.42 5.42
C LEU A 181 -12.98 -3.28 6.68
N ALA A 182 -13.73 -4.37 6.77
CA ALA A 182 -13.68 -5.27 7.92
C ALA A 182 -12.30 -5.96 7.98
N LEU A 183 -11.83 -6.50 6.85
CA LEU A 183 -10.48 -7.05 6.75
C LEU A 183 -9.42 -5.97 6.94
N GLU A 184 -9.59 -4.76 6.40
CA GLU A 184 -8.63 -3.66 6.55
C GLU A 184 -8.46 -3.24 8.02
N SER A 185 -9.55 -3.26 8.80
CA SER A 185 -9.57 -2.80 10.19
C SER A 185 -9.03 -3.83 11.19
N GLN A 186 -8.92 -5.10 10.81
CA GLN A 186 -8.37 -6.14 11.68
C GLN A 186 -6.90 -5.88 11.99
N VAL A 187 -6.53 -5.93 13.28
CA VAL A 187 -5.15 -5.83 13.78
C VAL A 187 -4.95 -6.78 14.95
N ASN A 188 -3.70 -7.20 15.18
CA ASN A 188 -3.36 -8.02 16.35
C ASN A 188 -2.92 -7.11 17.51
N PRO A 189 -3.71 -7.00 18.60
CA PRO A 189 -3.38 -6.14 19.74
C PRO A 189 -2.15 -6.63 20.53
N ASP A 190 -1.78 -7.91 20.37
CA ASP A 190 -0.74 -8.59 21.14
C ASP A 190 0.67 -8.42 20.56
N ILE A 191 0.86 -7.56 19.56
CA ILE A 191 2.19 -7.25 19.01
C ILE A 191 2.36 -5.73 18.79
N PRO A 192 3.57 -5.18 18.94
CA PRO A 192 3.82 -3.79 18.57
C PRO A 192 3.56 -3.59 17.07
N THR A 193 2.73 -2.61 16.74
CA THR A 193 2.28 -2.38 15.36
C THR A 193 2.53 -0.95 14.92
N VAL A 194 3.20 -0.78 13.78
CA VAL A 194 3.33 0.52 13.10
C VAL A 194 2.14 0.68 12.15
N PHE A 195 1.38 1.75 12.33
CA PHE A 195 0.27 2.18 11.50
C PHE A 195 0.77 3.25 10.54
N PHE A 196 1.16 2.79 9.35
CA PHE A 196 1.73 3.61 8.30
C PHE A 196 0.64 4.17 7.37
N ALA A 197 0.76 5.45 7.03
CA ALA A 197 0.04 6.04 5.91
C ALA A 197 0.96 6.97 5.10
N GLN A 198 0.73 7.01 3.79
CA GLN A 198 1.33 8.06 2.96
C GLN A 198 0.69 9.40 3.32
N SER A 199 1.47 10.46 3.53
CA SER A 199 0.91 11.80 3.80
C SER A 199 -0.03 12.22 2.67
N PHE A 200 -1.10 12.94 3.04
CA PHE A 200 -2.20 13.34 2.15
C PHE A 200 -3.01 12.18 1.54
N CYS A 201 -2.82 10.94 2.02
CA CYS A 201 -3.71 9.83 1.72
C CYS A 201 -4.96 9.86 2.62
N ALA A 202 -6.13 9.52 2.08
CA ALA A 202 -7.36 9.38 2.86
C ALA A 202 -7.25 8.32 3.98
N LYS A 203 -6.37 7.31 3.80
CA LYS A 203 -6.15 6.25 4.80
C LYS A 203 -5.46 6.74 6.07
N THR A 204 -4.92 7.96 6.10
CA THR A 204 -4.35 8.58 7.31
C THR A 204 -5.37 8.64 8.46
N ALA A 205 -6.65 8.88 8.16
CA ALA A 205 -7.71 8.95 9.18
C ALA A 205 -7.89 7.59 9.89
N LEU A 206 -8.01 6.51 9.12
CA LEU A 206 -8.16 5.15 9.66
C LEU A 206 -6.90 4.69 10.38
N ALA A 207 -5.72 4.94 9.78
CA ALA A 207 -4.43 4.64 10.38
C ALA A 207 -4.28 5.26 11.77
N ARG A 208 -4.58 6.56 11.88
CA ARG A 208 -4.47 7.31 13.14
C ARG A 208 -5.50 6.84 14.16
N HIS A 209 -6.73 6.58 13.73
CA HIS A 209 -7.79 6.07 14.61
C HIS A 209 -7.40 4.72 15.21
N LEU A 210 -7.00 3.74 14.37
CA LEU A 210 -6.60 2.41 14.84
C LEU A 210 -5.34 2.45 15.70
N ALA A 211 -4.36 3.28 15.35
CA ALA A 211 -3.15 3.46 16.16
C ALA A 211 -3.47 3.97 17.57
N ALA A 212 -4.40 4.91 17.70
CA ALA A 212 -4.80 5.48 18.99
C ALA A 212 -5.54 4.48 19.89
N GLN A 213 -6.21 3.48 19.31
CA GLN A 213 -6.88 2.42 20.07
C GLN A 213 -5.95 1.23 20.36
N HIS A 214 -4.85 1.11 19.64
CA HIS A 214 -3.96 -0.03 19.75
C HIS A 214 -3.02 0.11 20.97
N PRO A 215 -2.94 -0.89 21.87
CA PRO A 215 -2.20 -0.77 23.13
C PRO A 215 -0.69 -0.53 22.95
N ARG A 216 -0.16 -0.97 21.80
CA ARG A 216 1.23 -0.75 21.37
C ARG A 216 1.27 -0.28 19.92
N GLY A 217 0.57 0.81 19.61
CA GLY A 217 0.49 1.37 18.27
C GLY A 217 1.44 2.55 18.07
N LEU A 218 2.15 2.58 16.94
CA LEU A 218 2.85 3.78 16.46
C LEU A 218 2.17 4.28 15.18
N TYR A 219 1.54 5.45 15.23
CA TYR A 219 1.14 6.15 14.00
C TYR A 219 2.36 6.79 13.34
N LEU A 220 2.53 6.54 12.05
CA LEU A 220 3.59 7.15 11.24
C LEU A 220 3.04 7.54 9.88
N ASP A 221 3.22 8.79 9.50
CA ASP A 221 3.06 9.22 8.12
C ASP A 221 4.36 9.74 7.52
N CYS A 222 4.45 9.56 6.21
CA CYS A 222 5.58 9.99 5.40
C CYS A 222 5.05 10.48 4.06
N ASP A 223 5.58 11.61 3.58
CA ASP A 223 5.39 12.04 2.20
C ASP A 223 6.36 11.28 1.28
N VAL A 224 7.07 11.92 0.36
CA VAL A 224 7.76 11.21 -0.73
C VAL A 224 8.88 10.27 -0.27
N THR A 225 9.64 10.63 0.76
CA THR A 225 10.81 9.87 1.26
C THR A 225 10.86 9.82 2.78
N ALA A 226 11.25 8.68 3.34
CA ALA A 226 11.38 8.55 4.79
C ALA A 226 12.65 9.24 5.29
N GLY A 227 12.48 10.42 5.89
CA GLY A 227 13.56 11.15 6.56
C GLY A 227 14.12 10.43 7.78
N SER A 228 15.28 10.87 8.27
CA SER A 228 15.95 10.30 9.45
C SER A 228 15.05 10.22 10.68
N SER A 229 14.21 11.24 10.89
CA SER A 229 13.23 11.26 11.98
C SER A 229 12.23 10.10 11.92
N ALA A 230 11.69 9.79 10.74
CA ALA A 230 10.74 8.69 10.57
C ALA A 230 11.40 7.34 10.87
N ARG A 231 12.63 7.14 10.39
CA ARG A 231 13.41 5.93 10.63
C ARG A 231 13.70 5.73 12.12
N ALA A 232 14.21 6.77 12.79
CA ALA A 232 14.52 6.74 14.22
C ALA A 232 13.28 6.43 15.09
N LYS A 233 12.10 6.94 14.71
CA LYS A 233 10.83 6.61 15.41
C LYS A 233 10.51 5.13 15.35
N ILE A 234 10.69 4.48 14.20
CA ILE A 234 10.42 3.04 14.03
C ILE A 234 11.42 2.22 14.86
N GLU A 235 12.70 2.56 14.78
CA GLU A 235 13.76 1.87 15.51
C GLU A 235 13.55 1.96 17.03
N ALA A 236 13.34 3.18 17.55
CA ALA A 236 13.08 3.41 18.97
C ALA A 236 11.80 2.69 19.43
N PHE A 237 10.74 2.72 18.63
CA PHE A 237 9.48 2.04 18.95
C PHE A 237 9.67 0.53 19.13
N PHE A 238 10.42 -0.12 18.24
CA PHE A 238 10.69 -1.56 18.38
C PHE A 238 11.63 -1.87 19.53
N GLU A 239 12.63 -1.02 19.81
CA GLU A 239 13.53 -1.21 20.96
C GLU A 239 12.76 -1.14 22.29
N LEU A 240 11.94 -0.10 22.47
CA LEU A 240 11.13 0.10 23.68
C LEU A 240 10.00 -0.93 23.83
N SER A 241 9.62 -1.61 22.75
CA SER A 241 8.59 -2.66 22.79
C SER A 241 9.12 -4.04 23.18
N ARG A 242 10.44 -4.20 23.38
CA ARG A 242 11.02 -5.49 23.76
C ARG A 242 10.68 -5.87 25.20
N PRO A 243 10.37 -7.15 25.48
CA PRO A 243 10.04 -7.61 26.84
C PRO A 243 11.16 -7.38 27.88
N SER A 244 12.41 -7.26 27.44
CA SER A 244 13.56 -7.00 28.31
C SER A 244 13.55 -5.61 28.93
N PHE A 245 12.98 -4.61 28.26
CA PHE A 245 12.96 -3.22 28.73
C PHE A 245 12.15 -3.07 30.03
N PHE A 246 11.00 -3.75 30.13
CA PHE A 246 10.16 -3.73 31.33
C PHE A 246 10.66 -4.61 32.49
N ARG A 247 11.72 -5.42 32.28
CA ARG A 247 12.29 -6.28 33.33
C ARG A 247 13.35 -5.59 34.19
N GLU A 248 13.94 -4.48 33.72
CA GLU A 248 14.99 -3.78 34.47
C GLU A 248 14.45 -2.85 35.57
N GLU A 249 13.24 -2.29 35.41
CA GLU A 249 12.66 -1.40 36.44
C GLU A 249 12.24 -2.12 37.74
N LYS A 250 12.07 -3.45 37.73
CA LYS A 250 11.67 -4.21 38.94
C LYS A 250 12.83 -4.60 39.85
N LYS A 251 14.07 -4.14 39.59
CA LYS A 251 15.25 -4.46 40.42
C LYS A 251 15.78 -3.30 41.28
N GLY A 252 15.07 -2.18 41.39
CA GLY A 252 15.58 -0.97 42.03
C GLY A 252 14.63 -0.25 42.98
N TRP A 253 14.13 -0.93 44.01
CA TRP A 253 13.89 -0.31 45.33
C TRP A 253 13.76 -1.42 46.37
N LYS A 254 14.84 -1.64 47.12
CA LYS A 254 14.84 -2.26 48.45
C LYS A 254 15.52 -1.29 49.39
#